data_AF-A0AAW9BTT5-F1
#
_entry.id   AF-A0AAW9BTT5-F1
#
_cell.length_a   1.000
_cell.length_b   1.000
_cell.length_c   1.000
_cell.angle_alpha   90.00
_cell.angle_beta   90.00
_cell.angle_gamma   90.00
#
_symmetry.space_group_name_H-M   'P 1'
#
loop_
_entity.id
_entity.type
_entity.pdbx_description
1 polymer ?
#
loop_
_entity_poly.entity_id
_entity_poly.type
_entity_poly.pdbx_seq_one_letter_code
_entity_poly.pdbx_strand_id
1 'polypeptide(L)'
;QFAHDIHATPDSELIAASGEDLYELSLDALDKAIEHLTEDSNRCSLYLHSAEHISLAQWQCLFNHPKLERVFGATTKVDADVKTFATLIHLPTLDERKEDIGPLYKHFVRHAASRYQLQPPHISLDEVRRITELSWPENVKQLRQFAELRALKPETFRMEDWDSEKSIEIQSMTQRTEHFEYCLLFDALQRHRGRLKEVQLELQVSRK
;
A
#
# COMPACT_ATOMS: atom_id res chain seq x y z
N GLN A 1 -17.67 -2.58 -3.86
CA GLN A 1 -17.43 -1.50 -4.83
C GLN A 1 -15.96 -1.58 -5.18
N PHE A 2 -15.67 -2.03 -6.41
CA PHE A 2 -14.35 -2.44 -6.86
C PHE A 2 -13.31 -1.34 -6.59
N ALA A 3 -12.28 -1.66 -5.81
CA ALA A 3 -11.09 -0.83 -5.74
C ALA A 3 -10.51 -0.83 -7.15
N HIS A 4 -10.61 0.31 -7.84
CA HIS A 4 -9.91 0.50 -9.11
C HIS A 4 -8.43 0.21 -8.86
N ASP A 5 -7.98 -0.86 -9.47
CA ASP A 5 -6.63 -1.38 -9.39
C ASP A 5 -5.68 -0.35 -9.98
N ILE A 6 -5.06 0.44 -9.10
CA ILE A 6 -4.20 1.60 -9.38
C ILE A 6 -2.90 1.20 -10.10
N HIS A 7 -2.72 -0.10 -10.36
CA HIS A 7 -1.56 -0.70 -10.98
C HIS A 7 -1.90 -1.55 -12.22
N ALA A 8 -3.16 -1.52 -12.71
CA ALA A 8 -3.48 -2.15 -13.98
C ALA A 8 -2.74 -1.45 -15.13
N THR A 9 -1.71 -2.12 -15.64
CA THR A 9 -1.12 -1.76 -16.94
C THR A 9 -2.24 -1.90 -17.98
N PRO A 10 -2.42 -0.91 -18.88
CA PRO A 10 -3.59 -0.86 -19.78
C PRO A 10 -3.69 -2.06 -20.75
N ASP A 11 -2.61 -2.84 -20.91
CA ASP A 11 -2.54 -4.03 -21.77
C ASP A 11 -2.59 -5.37 -20.99
N SER A 12 -2.76 -5.35 -19.66
CA SER A 12 -2.84 -6.57 -18.86
C SER A 12 -4.28 -7.07 -18.74
N GLU A 13 -4.55 -8.23 -19.34
CA GLU A 13 -5.86 -8.88 -19.25
C GLU A 13 -6.01 -9.55 -17.87
N LEU A 14 -7.12 -9.25 -17.18
CA LEU A 14 -7.46 -9.86 -15.89
C LEU A 14 -8.24 -11.15 -16.11
N ILE A 15 -7.61 -12.29 -15.79
CA ILE A 15 -8.23 -13.61 -15.88
C ILE A 15 -8.73 -14.00 -14.49
N ALA A 16 -10.02 -14.31 -14.37
CA ALA A 16 -10.61 -14.82 -13.14
C ALA A 16 -10.72 -16.34 -13.19
N ALA A 17 -10.23 -17.03 -12.17
CA ALA A 17 -10.33 -18.49 -12.03
C ALA A 17 -10.75 -18.88 -10.60
N SER A 18 -11.36 -20.06 -10.47
CA SER A 18 -11.71 -20.61 -9.16
C SER A 18 -10.50 -21.28 -8.53
N GLY A 19 -10.19 -20.94 -7.28
CA GLY A 19 -9.20 -21.67 -6.49
C GLY A 19 -9.58 -23.13 -6.27
N GLU A 20 -10.87 -23.46 -6.37
CA GLU A 20 -11.36 -24.84 -6.28
C GLU A 20 -10.97 -25.68 -7.51
N ASP A 21 -10.92 -25.06 -8.70
CA ASP A 21 -10.52 -25.76 -9.92
C ASP A 21 -9.02 -26.03 -9.95
N LEU A 22 -8.24 -25.23 -9.22
CA LEU A 22 -6.78 -25.30 -9.19
C LEU A 22 -6.23 -26.15 -8.04
N TYR A 23 -6.95 -26.31 -6.93
CA TYR A 23 -6.44 -27.08 -5.79
C TYR A 23 -6.29 -28.58 -6.10
N GLU A 24 -7.15 -29.14 -6.96
CA GLU A 24 -7.12 -30.56 -7.35
C GLU A 24 -6.01 -30.88 -8.34
N LEU A 25 -5.41 -29.86 -8.97
CA LEU A 25 -4.39 -30.02 -9.99
C LEU A 25 -3.01 -30.28 -9.39
N SER A 26 -2.28 -31.21 -10.00
CA SER A 26 -0.84 -31.35 -9.78
C SER A 26 -0.10 -30.11 -10.30
N LEU A 27 1.12 -29.85 -9.83
CA LEU A 27 1.89 -28.66 -10.24
C LEU A 27 2.13 -28.61 -11.77
N ASP A 28 2.34 -29.76 -12.42
CA ASP A 28 2.49 -29.85 -13.89
C ASP A 28 1.17 -29.57 -14.63
N ALA A 29 0.04 -30.00 -14.06
CA ALA A 29 -1.28 -29.71 -14.61
C ALA A 29 -1.69 -28.25 -14.38
N LEU A 30 -1.27 -27.66 -13.27
CA LEU A 30 -1.46 -26.24 -12.96
C LEU A 30 -0.71 -25.36 -13.96
N ASP A 31 0.56 -25.65 -14.21
CA ASP A 31 1.39 -24.92 -15.18
C ASP A 31 0.75 -24.92 -16.57
N LYS A 32 0.34 -26.10 -17.06
CA LYS A 32 -0.39 -26.25 -18.33
C LYS A 32 -1.73 -25.51 -18.36
N ALA A 33 -2.48 -25.53 -17.24
CA ALA A 33 -3.74 -24.81 -17.16
C ALA A 33 -3.52 -23.30 -17.28
N ILE A 34 -2.49 -22.76 -16.63
CA ILE A 34 -2.12 -21.35 -16.78
C ILE A 34 -1.64 -21.04 -18.20
N GLU A 35 -0.81 -21.90 -18.80
CA GLU A 35 -0.35 -21.72 -20.18
C GLU A 35 -1.52 -21.63 -21.16
N HIS A 36 -2.54 -22.49 -21.00
CA HIS A 36 -3.76 -22.51 -21.82
C HIS A 36 -4.64 -21.28 -21.59
N LEU A 37 -4.82 -20.89 -20.32
CA LEU A 37 -5.57 -19.67 -19.97
C LEU A 37 -4.89 -18.39 -20.49
N THR A 38 -3.58 -18.44 -20.74
CA THR A 38 -2.76 -17.32 -21.19
C THR A 38 -2.25 -17.50 -22.63
N GLU A 39 -2.95 -18.30 -23.45
CA GLU A 39 -2.58 -18.53 -24.86
C GLU A 39 -2.64 -17.24 -25.70
N ASP A 40 -3.63 -16.38 -25.47
CA ASP A 40 -3.90 -15.20 -26.31
C ASP A 40 -3.21 -13.91 -25.83
N SER A 41 -2.65 -13.91 -24.62
CA SER A 41 -2.21 -12.69 -23.93
C SER A 41 -0.79 -12.81 -23.36
N ASN A 42 0.07 -11.86 -23.72
CA ASN A 42 1.50 -11.87 -23.36
C ASN A 42 1.79 -11.49 -21.90
N ARG A 43 0.85 -10.84 -21.21
CA ARG A 43 0.96 -10.44 -19.79
C ARG A 43 -0.41 -10.44 -19.13
N CYS A 44 -0.66 -11.42 -18.26
CA CYS A 44 -1.96 -11.58 -17.62
C CYS A 44 -1.87 -11.34 -16.11
N SER A 45 -2.92 -10.73 -15.57
CA SER A 45 -3.15 -10.69 -14.13
C SER A 45 -4.15 -11.80 -13.77
N LEU A 46 -3.79 -12.72 -12.87
CA LEU A 46 -4.68 -13.79 -12.44
C LEU A 46 -5.37 -13.41 -11.13
N TYR A 47 -6.69 -13.51 -11.10
CA TYR A 47 -7.50 -13.37 -9.89
C TYR A 47 -8.14 -14.71 -9.52
N LEU A 48 -7.76 -15.23 -8.35
CA LEU A 48 -8.33 -16.44 -7.78
C LEU A 48 -9.42 -16.09 -6.77
N HIS A 49 -10.65 -16.49 -7.08
CA HIS A 49 -11.72 -16.50 -6.09
C HIS A 49 -11.72 -17.82 -5.32
N SER A 50 -12.04 -17.80 -4.02
CA SER A 50 -12.06 -19.01 -3.16
C SER A 50 -10.69 -19.72 -3.07
N ALA A 51 -9.60 -18.97 -2.86
CA ALA A 51 -8.24 -19.51 -2.81
C ALA A 51 -7.88 -20.18 -1.46
N GLU A 52 -8.86 -20.72 -0.74
CA GLU A 52 -8.72 -21.25 0.63
C GLU A 52 -7.95 -22.57 0.69
N HIS A 53 -7.98 -23.33 -0.41
CA HIS A 53 -7.39 -24.67 -0.51
C HIS A 53 -6.09 -24.69 -1.33
N ILE A 54 -5.65 -23.54 -1.83
CA ILE A 54 -4.39 -23.45 -2.59
C ILE A 54 -3.22 -23.65 -1.64
N SER A 55 -2.43 -24.68 -1.92
CA SER A 55 -1.22 -25.00 -1.15
C SER A 55 -0.10 -23.98 -1.41
N LEU A 56 0.87 -23.92 -0.49
CA LEU A 56 2.06 -23.09 -0.65
C LEU A 56 2.82 -23.35 -1.97
N ALA A 57 2.95 -24.62 -2.37
CA ALA A 57 3.66 -24.99 -3.60
C ALA A 57 2.92 -24.50 -4.86
N GLN A 58 1.59 -24.54 -4.86
CA GLN A 58 0.77 -24.00 -5.93
C GLN A 58 0.89 -22.47 -5.98
N TRP A 59 0.85 -21.78 -4.84
CA TRP A 59 1.12 -20.34 -4.77
C TRP A 59 2.51 -20.00 -5.33
N GLN A 60 3.54 -20.74 -4.93
CA GLN A 60 4.90 -20.56 -5.45
C GLN A 60 4.99 -20.73 -6.97
N CYS A 61 4.29 -21.72 -7.52
CA CYS A 61 4.22 -21.94 -8.96
C CYS A 61 3.57 -20.74 -9.67
N LEU A 62 2.41 -20.29 -9.17
CA LEU A 62 1.67 -19.15 -9.76
C LEU A 62 2.48 -17.86 -9.71
N PHE A 63 3.14 -17.54 -8.60
CA PHE A 63 3.94 -16.31 -8.47
C PHE A 63 5.21 -16.31 -9.31
N ASN A 64 5.78 -17.48 -9.61
CA ASN A 64 6.99 -17.60 -10.44
C ASN A 64 6.67 -17.86 -11.92
N HIS A 65 5.40 -17.94 -12.30
CA HIS A 65 5.01 -18.28 -13.66
C HIS A 65 5.34 -17.13 -14.64
N PRO A 66 6.10 -17.37 -15.72
CA PRO A 66 6.65 -16.31 -16.56
C PRO A 66 5.59 -15.50 -17.34
N LYS A 67 4.40 -16.06 -17.55
CA LYS A 67 3.27 -15.37 -18.22
C LYS A 67 2.37 -14.56 -17.28
N LEU A 68 2.49 -14.77 -15.97
CA LEU A 68 1.67 -14.06 -14.98
C LEU A 68 2.42 -12.82 -14.48
N GLU A 69 1.87 -11.65 -14.74
CA GLU A 69 2.44 -10.38 -14.26
C GLU A 69 2.07 -10.14 -12.80
N ARG A 70 0.83 -10.46 -12.43
CA ARG A 70 0.29 -10.28 -11.09
C ARG A 70 -0.65 -11.43 -10.75
N VAL A 71 -0.61 -11.89 -9.51
CA VAL A 71 -1.52 -12.91 -8.99
C VAL A 71 -2.18 -12.40 -7.73
N PHE A 72 -3.51 -12.47 -7.70
CA PHE A 72 -4.34 -12.04 -6.58
C PHE A 72 -5.17 -13.22 -6.09
N GLY A 73 -5.32 -13.35 -4.78
CA GLY A 73 -6.18 -14.37 -4.17
C GLY A 73 -7.14 -13.76 -3.16
N ALA A 74 -8.43 -14.03 -3.32
CA ALA A 74 -9.41 -13.80 -2.28
C ALA A 74 -9.59 -15.09 -1.47
N THR A 75 -9.21 -15.03 -0.19
CA THR A 75 -9.37 -16.15 0.75
C THR A 75 -9.91 -15.63 2.08
N THR A 76 -10.83 -16.38 2.69
CA THR A 76 -11.32 -16.10 4.05
C THR A 76 -10.41 -16.69 5.12
N LYS A 77 -9.51 -17.60 4.74
CA LYS A 77 -8.61 -18.34 5.63
C LYS A 77 -7.21 -18.44 5.01
N VAL A 78 -6.25 -17.79 5.64
CA VAL A 78 -4.84 -17.83 5.21
C VAL A 78 -4.06 -18.72 6.17
N ASP A 79 -3.38 -19.74 5.62
CA ASP A 79 -2.44 -20.56 6.39
C ASP A 79 -1.20 -19.74 6.80
N ALA A 80 -0.59 -20.07 7.95
CA ALA A 80 0.60 -19.39 8.45
C ALA A 80 1.78 -19.48 7.46
N ASP A 81 1.91 -20.60 6.75
CA ASP A 81 2.96 -20.81 5.75
C ASP A 81 2.75 -19.93 4.51
N VAL A 82 1.50 -19.82 4.03
CA VAL A 82 1.15 -18.91 2.92
C VAL A 82 1.30 -17.45 3.33
N LYS A 83 0.95 -17.11 4.58
CA LYS A 83 1.16 -15.77 5.13
C LYS A 83 2.65 -15.41 5.20
N THR A 84 3.47 -16.35 5.62
CA THR A 84 4.93 -16.20 5.65
C THR A 84 5.47 -16.08 4.23
N PHE A 85 5.01 -16.91 3.30
CA PHE A 85 5.40 -16.85 1.89
C PHE A 85 4.98 -15.57 1.18
N ALA A 86 3.79 -15.04 1.44
CA ALA A 86 3.37 -13.72 0.96
C ALA A 86 4.30 -12.60 1.47
N THR A 87 4.93 -12.82 2.64
CA THR A 87 5.97 -11.94 3.19
C THR A 87 7.35 -12.19 2.55
N LEU A 88 7.58 -13.39 1.98
CA LEU A 88 8.79 -13.80 1.26
C LEU A 88 8.77 -13.46 -0.25
N ILE A 89 7.61 -13.09 -0.81
CA ILE A 89 7.56 -12.51 -2.16
C ILE A 89 8.45 -11.28 -2.12
N HIS A 90 9.57 -11.37 -2.84
CA HIS A 90 10.61 -10.36 -2.85
C HIS A 90 10.08 -9.13 -3.60
N LEU A 91 9.27 -8.32 -2.93
CA LEU A 91 8.89 -7.01 -3.43
C LEU A 91 10.17 -6.18 -3.43
N PRO A 92 10.66 -5.73 -4.60
CA PRO A 92 11.87 -4.95 -4.65
C PRO A 92 11.73 -3.74 -3.72
N THR A 93 12.80 -3.49 -2.96
CA THR A 93 12.90 -2.33 -2.10
C THR A 93 12.72 -1.06 -2.93
N LEU A 94 12.25 0.04 -2.33
CA LEU A 94 12.13 1.31 -3.08
C LEU A 94 13.48 1.75 -3.69
N ASP A 95 14.61 1.35 -3.09
CA ASP A 95 15.95 1.61 -3.62
C ASP A 95 16.25 0.84 -4.90
N GLU A 96 15.69 -0.37 -5.07
CA GLU A 96 15.79 -1.16 -6.31
C GLU A 96 14.83 -0.66 -7.41
N ARG A 97 13.82 0.16 -7.06
CA ARG A 97 12.81 0.72 -7.96
C ARG A 97 12.55 2.21 -7.70
N LYS A 98 13.61 3.01 -7.85
CA LYS A 98 13.56 4.46 -7.59
C LYS A 98 12.54 5.22 -8.46
N GLU A 99 12.22 4.69 -9.64
CA GLU A 99 11.22 5.24 -10.55
C GLU A 99 9.80 5.26 -9.98
N ASP A 100 9.47 4.30 -9.09
CA ASP A 100 8.16 4.21 -8.43
C ASP A 100 7.99 5.24 -7.31
N ILE A 101 9.08 5.76 -6.73
CA ILE A 101 9.04 6.64 -5.54
C ILE A 101 8.20 7.88 -5.82
N GLY A 102 8.40 8.53 -6.97
CA GLY A 102 7.70 9.77 -7.33
C GLY A 102 6.18 9.57 -7.50
N PRO A 103 5.72 8.62 -8.35
CA PRO A 103 4.31 8.27 -8.49
C PRO A 103 3.66 7.86 -7.16
N LEU A 104 4.29 6.97 -6.39
CA LEU A 104 3.79 6.50 -5.10
C LEU A 104 3.66 7.65 -4.09
N TYR A 105 4.67 8.51 -4.01
CA TYR A 105 4.64 9.67 -3.12
C TYR A 105 3.47 10.60 -3.44
N LYS A 106 3.30 10.97 -4.71
CA LYS A 106 2.17 11.81 -5.16
C LYS A 106 0.83 11.16 -4.84
N HIS A 107 0.72 9.84 -5.01
CA HIS A 107 -0.48 9.10 -4.67
C HIS A 107 -0.77 9.18 -3.16
N PHE A 108 0.22 8.88 -2.30
CA PHE A 108 0.03 8.92 -0.85
C PHE A 108 -0.28 10.31 -0.32
N VAL A 109 0.36 11.37 -0.83
CA VAL A 109 0.06 12.74 -0.43
C VAL A 109 -1.39 13.10 -0.78
N ARG A 110 -1.86 12.78 -2.00
CA ARG A 110 -3.24 13.02 -2.41
C ARG A 110 -4.24 12.20 -1.60
N HIS A 111 -3.92 10.92 -1.37
CA HIS A 111 -4.75 10.04 -0.57
C HIS A 111 -4.87 10.54 0.88
N ALA A 112 -3.76 10.95 1.49
CA ALA A 112 -3.75 11.56 2.81
C ALA A 112 -4.55 12.86 2.83
N ALA A 113 -4.32 13.77 1.88
CA ALA A 113 -5.09 15.01 1.77
C ALA A 113 -6.60 14.73 1.63
N SER A 114 -6.99 13.76 0.80
CA SER A 114 -8.40 13.36 0.67
C SER A 114 -8.96 12.76 1.96
N ARG A 115 -8.21 11.87 2.63
CA ARG A 115 -8.61 11.23 3.89
C ARG A 115 -8.82 12.27 5.00
N TYR A 116 -7.94 13.27 5.06
CA TYR A 116 -8.03 14.36 6.00
C TYR A 116 -8.78 15.58 5.43
N GLN A 117 -9.49 15.48 4.31
CA GLN A 117 -10.24 16.60 3.70
C GLN A 117 -9.43 17.92 3.58
N LEU A 118 -8.12 17.81 3.39
CA LEU A 118 -7.19 18.91 3.16
C LEU A 118 -7.05 19.16 1.65
N GLN A 119 -6.67 20.38 1.28
CA GLN A 119 -6.23 20.64 -0.09
C GLN A 119 -4.88 19.96 -0.33
N PRO A 120 -4.72 19.15 -1.39
CA PRO A 120 -3.46 18.48 -1.65
C PRO A 120 -2.36 19.51 -1.92
N PRO A 121 -1.21 19.45 -1.22
CA PRO A 121 -0.14 20.40 -1.43
C PRO A 121 0.45 20.25 -2.84
N HIS A 122 0.93 21.36 -3.39
CA HIS A 122 1.69 21.32 -4.64
C HIS A 122 3.04 20.63 -4.41
N ILE A 123 3.27 19.53 -5.14
CA ILE A 123 4.51 18.75 -5.10
C ILE A 123 5.39 19.20 -6.26
N SER A 124 6.53 19.82 -5.96
CA SER A 124 7.47 20.28 -7.00
C SER A 124 8.30 19.13 -7.56
N LEU A 125 8.88 19.33 -8.75
CA LEU A 125 9.80 18.35 -9.33
C LEU A 125 11.07 18.17 -8.48
N ASP A 126 11.57 19.25 -7.87
CA ASP A 126 12.75 19.20 -7.01
C ASP A 126 12.48 18.49 -5.68
N GLU A 127 11.25 18.56 -5.17
CA GLU A 127 10.81 17.75 -4.03
C GLU A 127 10.82 16.26 -4.39
N VAL A 128 10.26 15.88 -5.54
CA VAL A 128 10.29 14.48 -6.00
C VAL A 128 11.72 13.98 -6.17
N ARG A 129 12.60 14.75 -6.82
CA ARG A 129 14.02 14.40 -7.00
C ARG A 129 14.70 14.10 -5.67
N ARG A 130 14.56 15.00 -4.69
CA ARG A 130 15.17 14.83 -3.36
C ARG A 130 14.63 13.58 -2.65
N ILE A 131 13.33 13.30 -2.73
CA ILE A 131 12.71 12.11 -2.10
C ILE A 131 13.21 10.82 -2.76
N THR A 132 13.43 10.82 -4.07
CA THR A 132 13.99 9.69 -4.82
C THR A 132 15.46 9.40 -4.47
N GLU A 133 16.22 10.41 -4.04
CA GLU A 133 17.61 10.26 -3.62
C GLU A 133 17.76 9.71 -2.19
N LEU A 134 16.74 9.87 -1.34
CA LEU A 134 16.73 9.34 0.02
C LEU A 134 16.61 7.80 0.04
N SER A 135 17.25 7.19 1.03
CA SER A 135 17.06 5.77 1.34
C SER A 135 15.78 5.54 2.15
N TRP A 136 15.07 4.46 1.83
CA TRP A 136 13.81 4.10 2.46
C TRP A 136 13.93 2.72 3.12
N PRO A 137 14.61 2.59 4.28
CA PRO A 137 14.81 1.30 4.96
C PRO A 137 13.51 0.57 5.29
N GLU A 138 12.43 1.31 5.61
CA GLU A 138 11.09 0.75 5.85
C GLU A 138 10.21 0.79 4.57
N ASN A 139 10.84 0.92 3.39
CA ASN A 139 10.25 0.80 2.06
C ASN A 139 8.98 1.67 1.90
N VAL A 140 7.92 1.14 1.29
CA VAL A 140 6.65 1.84 1.05
C VAL A 140 6.01 2.38 2.34
N LYS A 141 6.16 1.70 3.48
CA LYS A 141 5.56 2.11 4.75
C LYS A 141 6.12 3.46 5.20
N GLN A 142 7.43 3.62 5.09
CA GLN A 142 8.13 4.86 5.44
C GLN A 142 7.78 6.00 4.49
N LEU A 143 7.75 5.73 3.17
CA LEU A 143 7.37 6.70 2.16
C LEU A 143 5.93 7.20 2.37
N ARG A 144 5.01 6.31 2.76
CA ARG A 144 3.64 6.68 3.11
C ARG A 144 3.59 7.60 4.32
N GLN A 145 4.31 7.28 5.40
CA GLN A 145 4.34 8.11 6.60
C GLN A 145 4.88 9.51 6.28
N PHE A 146 5.95 9.59 5.49
CA PHE A 146 6.51 10.85 5.03
C PHE A 146 5.49 11.68 4.22
N ALA A 147 4.78 11.04 3.29
CA ALA A 147 3.72 11.66 2.50
C ALA A 147 2.53 12.12 3.34
N GLU A 148 2.12 11.35 4.35
CA GLU A 148 1.06 11.73 5.28
C GLU A 148 1.44 12.97 6.09
N LEU A 149 2.67 13.01 6.64
CA LEU A 149 3.17 14.19 7.36
C LEU A 149 3.23 15.43 6.46
N ARG A 150 3.69 15.28 5.21
CA ARG A 150 3.69 16.37 4.23
C ARG A 150 2.30 16.93 3.98
N ALA A 151 1.30 16.05 3.83
CA ALA A 151 -0.08 16.45 3.58
C ALA A 151 -0.70 17.17 4.78
N LEU A 152 -0.39 16.72 6.00
CA LEU A 152 -0.89 17.30 7.25
C LEU A 152 -0.26 18.66 7.59
N LYS A 153 1.02 18.86 7.25
CA LYS A 153 1.80 20.05 7.60
C LYS A 153 2.38 20.73 6.36
N PRO A 154 1.56 21.23 5.42
CA PRO A 154 2.06 21.63 4.11
C PRO A 154 3.03 22.83 4.14
N GLU A 155 2.95 23.69 5.15
CA GLU A 155 3.76 24.91 5.30
C GLU A 155 4.99 24.73 6.20
N THR A 156 4.91 23.82 7.18
CA THR A 156 5.96 23.61 8.20
C THR A 156 6.77 22.35 7.98
N PHE A 157 6.37 21.50 7.02
CA PHE A 157 7.12 20.30 6.68
C PHE A 157 8.45 20.67 6.01
N ARG A 158 9.56 20.29 6.64
CA ARG A 158 10.90 20.38 6.06
C ARG A 158 11.43 18.98 5.84
N MET A 159 11.93 18.74 4.63
CA MET A 159 12.58 17.46 4.31
C MET A 159 13.84 17.24 5.15
N GLU A 160 14.55 18.31 5.54
CA GLU A 160 15.76 18.23 6.36
C GLU A 160 15.48 17.70 7.78
N ASP A 161 14.24 17.82 8.26
CA ASP A 161 13.83 17.33 9.59
C ASP A 161 13.53 15.82 9.57
N TRP A 162 13.56 15.20 8.39
CA TRP A 162 13.33 13.77 8.21
C TRP A 162 14.64 12.98 8.31
N ASP A 163 14.72 12.13 9.33
CA ASP A 163 15.83 11.22 9.57
C ASP A 163 15.44 9.80 9.14
N SER A 164 15.97 9.36 7.99
CA SER A 164 15.67 8.04 7.41
C SER A 164 16.13 6.88 8.30
N GLU A 165 17.22 7.06 9.06
CA GLU A 165 17.80 6.02 9.92
C GLU A 165 17.09 5.97 11.29
N LYS A 166 16.75 7.12 11.90
CA LYS A 166 16.02 7.15 13.18
C LYS A 166 14.54 6.81 13.08
N SER A 167 13.96 6.86 11.88
CA SER A 167 12.58 6.40 11.66
C SER A 167 12.39 4.90 11.94
N ILE A 168 13.48 4.11 11.97
CA ILE A 168 13.48 2.68 12.29
C ILE A 168 13.27 2.43 13.79
N GLU A 169 13.74 3.31 14.69
CA GLU A 169 13.66 3.06 16.13
C GLU A 169 12.78 4.03 16.92
N ILE A 170 12.59 5.28 16.52
CA ILE A 170 11.93 6.25 17.41
C ILE A 170 11.17 7.31 16.60
N GLN A 171 9.90 7.06 16.28
CA GLN A 171 8.96 8.16 16.55
C GLN A 171 8.99 8.29 18.07
N SER A 172 9.52 9.38 18.61
CA SER A 172 9.57 9.55 20.07
C SER A 172 8.16 9.36 20.62
N MET A 173 8.02 8.86 21.85
CA MET A 173 6.68 8.74 22.45
C MET A 173 5.91 10.05 22.33
N THR A 174 6.62 11.18 22.41
CA THR A 174 6.11 12.52 22.13
C THR A 174 5.57 12.66 20.71
N GLN A 175 6.32 12.32 19.65
CA GLN A 175 5.86 12.40 18.26
C GLN A 175 4.71 11.44 17.93
N ARG A 176 4.72 10.22 18.51
CA ARG A 176 3.59 9.28 18.41
C ARG A 176 2.34 9.87 19.04
N THR A 177 2.51 10.47 20.21
CA THR A 177 1.43 11.12 20.95
C THR A 177 0.93 12.34 20.19
N GLU A 178 1.79 13.19 19.65
CA GLU A 178 1.43 14.36 18.84
C GLU A 178 0.67 13.97 17.57
N HIS A 179 1.12 12.94 16.85
CA HIS A 179 0.43 12.45 15.66
C HIS A 179 -0.94 11.85 16.02
N PHE A 180 -1.01 11.11 17.13
CA PHE A 180 -2.25 10.52 17.63
C PHE A 180 -3.24 11.58 18.12
N GLU A 181 -2.79 12.55 18.91
CA GLU A 181 -3.57 13.72 19.35
C GLU A 181 -4.07 14.52 18.15
N TYR A 182 -3.21 14.75 17.16
CA TYR A 182 -3.62 15.42 15.92
C TYR A 182 -4.72 14.63 15.21
N CYS A 183 -4.56 13.32 15.02
CA CYS A 183 -5.58 12.49 14.39
C CYS A 183 -6.91 12.51 15.17
N LEU A 184 -6.85 12.44 16.51
CA LEU A 184 -8.03 12.49 17.37
C LEU A 184 -8.74 13.84 17.30
N LEU A 185 -7.99 14.94 17.41
CA LEU A 185 -8.52 16.30 17.31
C LEU A 185 -9.13 16.54 15.92
N PHE A 186 -8.44 16.09 14.89
CA PHE A 186 -8.88 16.23 13.51
C PHE A 186 -10.20 15.46 13.26
N ASP A 187 -10.28 14.22 13.71
CA ASP A 187 -11.49 13.39 13.55
C ASP A 187 -12.69 13.98 14.33
N ALA A 188 -12.45 14.50 15.54
CA ALA A 188 -13.49 15.19 16.30
C ALA A 188 -13.93 16.49 15.61
N LEU A 189 -12.99 17.29 15.09
CA LEU A 189 -13.30 18.49 14.31
C LEU A 189 -14.14 18.17 13.07
N GLN A 190 -13.87 17.04 12.41
CA GLN A 190 -14.64 16.57 11.27
C GLN A 190 -16.07 16.16 11.66
N ARG A 191 -16.24 15.34 12.70
CA ARG A 191 -17.55 14.91 13.20
C ARG A 191 -18.44 16.10 13.59
N HIS A 192 -17.84 17.12 14.20
CA HIS A 192 -18.54 18.31 14.66
C HIS A 192 -18.54 19.46 13.64
N ARG A 193 -18.09 19.24 12.39
CA ARG A 193 -18.01 20.25 11.32
C ARG A 193 -17.37 21.57 11.77
N GLY A 194 -16.28 21.48 12.53
CA GLY A 194 -15.55 22.64 13.06
C GLY A 194 -16.22 23.36 14.24
N ARG A 195 -17.30 22.82 14.83
CA ARG A 195 -17.93 23.39 16.03
C ARG A 195 -17.09 23.11 17.27
N LEU A 196 -16.16 24.03 17.55
CA LEU A 196 -15.16 23.91 18.61
C LEU A 196 -15.74 23.56 20.00
N LYS A 197 -16.93 24.09 20.33
CA LYS A 197 -17.61 23.80 21.61
C LYS A 197 -18.00 22.32 21.76
N GLU A 198 -18.42 21.67 20.68
CA GLU A 198 -18.83 20.25 20.70
C GLU A 198 -17.61 19.33 20.75
N VAL A 199 -16.55 19.67 19.99
CA VAL A 199 -15.26 18.97 20.04
C VAL A 199 -14.67 19.01 21.44
N GLN A 200 -14.75 20.16 22.13
CA GLN A 200 -14.28 20.31 23.50
C GLN A 200 -15.08 19.46 24.50
N LEU A 201 -16.40 19.37 24.30
CA LEU A 201 -17.27 18.53 25.12
C LEU A 201 -16.98 17.04 24.94
N GLU A 202 -16.73 16.62 23.69
CA GLU A 202 -16.44 15.23 23.34
C GLU A 202 -15.05 14.79 23.83
N LEU A 203 -14.01 15.57 23.54
CA LEU A 203 -12.63 15.23 23.87
C LEU A 203 -12.21 15.65 25.28
N GLN A 204 -13.05 16.40 26.01
CA GLN A 204 -12.76 16.96 27.34
C GLN A 204 -11.44 17.76 27.42
N VAL A 205 -11.01 18.33 26.30
CA VAL A 205 -9.75 19.10 26.21
C VAL A 205 -9.97 20.58 26.52
N SER A 206 -9.06 21.16 27.32
CA SER A 206 -9.05 22.60 27.63
C SER A 206 -8.49 23.41 26.46
N ARG A 207 -8.92 24.68 26.35
CA ARG A 207 -8.50 25.60 25.28
C ARG A 207 -7.00 25.90 25.40
N LYS A 208 -6.17 25.30 24.55
CA LYS A 208 -4.78 25.68 24.30
C LYS A 208 -4.57 25.91 22.81
#